data_AF-A0A6P1J783-F1
#
_entry.id   AF-A0A6P1J783-F1
#
_cell.length_a   1.000
_cell.length_b   1.000
_cell.length_c   1.000
_cell.angle_alpha   90.00
_cell.angle_beta   90.00
_cell.angle_gamma   90.00
#
_symmetry.space_group_name_H-M   'P 1'
#
loop_
_entity.id
_entity.type
_entity.pdbx_description
1 polymer ?
#
loop_
_entity_poly.entity_id
_entity_poly.type
_entity_poly.pdbx_seq_one_letter_code
_entity_poly.pdbx_strand_id
1 'polypeptide(L)'
;MAFEIRHIDPVLFKDIYTSGVAKELAPFIQGARNWMRDLDDRRWALDPSRKAFLLRTPMADRMDSCLSYSFVWNGQVVLIQQMGLSRYRIVHASPMSPERLDEMKAAMREALRLGRGLLNGVIDGNNPLNMPAAEFVDGDFNS
;
A
#
# COMPACT_ATOMS: atom_id res chain seq x y z
N MET A 1 3.32 14.97 -9.49
CA MET A 1 2.80 14.11 -10.56
C MET A 1 1.65 13.29 -9.98
N ALA A 2 0.78 12.68 -10.78
CA ALA A 2 -0.22 11.73 -10.25
C ALA A 2 0.43 10.35 -10.09
N PHE A 3 -0.15 9.46 -9.28
CA PHE A 3 0.33 8.07 -9.22
C PHE A 3 0.23 7.38 -10.61
N GLU A 4 1.18 6.51 -10.91
CA GLU A 4 1.23 5.71 -12.14
C GLU A 4 1.28 4.22 -11.82
N ILE A 5 0.68 3.37 -12.67
CA ILE A 5 0.75 1.92 -12.52
C ILE A 5 1.84 1.36 -13.43
N ARG A 6 2.96 0.91 -12.84
CA ARG A 6 4.07 0.31 -13.60
C ARG A 6 4.83 -0.74 -12.80
N HIS A 7 5.63 -1.55 -13.50
CA HIS A 7 6.64 -2.37 -12.84
C HIS A 7 7.69 -1.44 -12.22
N ILE A 8 8.12 -1.77 -11.01
CA ILE A 8 9.18 -1.03 -10.33
C ILE A 8 10.53 -1.66 -10.70
N ASP A 9 11.47 -0.83 -11.14
CA ASP A 9 12.83 -1.31 -11.37
C ASP A 9 13.59 -1.46 -10.03
N PRO A 10 14.63 -2.31 -9.97
CA PRO A 10 15.36 -2.56 -8.73
C PRO A 10 16.06 -1.34 -8.12
N VAL A 11 16.39 -0.31 -8.91
CA VAL A 11 17.06 0.90 -8.42
C VAL A 11 16.04 1.76 -7.68
N LEU A 12 14.92 2.06 -8.33
CA LEU A 12 13.84 2.80 -7.72
C LEU A 12 13.28 2.08 -6.49
N PHE A 13 13.18 0.75 -6.52
CA PHE A 13 12.77 -0.03 -5.36
C PHE A 13 13.72 0.17 -4.17
N LYS A 14 15.04 0.16 -4.35
CA LYS A 14 16.01 0.32 -3.25
C LYS A 14 16.00 1.72 -2.64
N ASP A 15 15.77 2.75 -3.45
CA ASP A 15 15.64 4.14 -2.96
C ASP A 15 14.42 4.34 -2.04
N ILE A 16 13.42 3.51 -2.28
CA ILE A 16 12.09 3.63 -1.73
C ILE A 16 11.90 2.67 -0.53
N TYR A 17 12.33 1.42 -0.70
CA TYR A 17 12.32 0.37 0.30
C TYR A 17 13.67 0.31 1.04
N THR A 18 13.87 1.30 1.91
CA THR A 18 15.09 1.40 2.71
C THR A 18 15.14 0.33 3.79
N SER A 19 16.31 0.16 4.42
CA SER A 19 16.48 -0.77 5.54
C SER A 19 15.59 -0.44 6.75
N GLY A 20 15.20 0.83 6.93
CA GLY A 20 14.23 1.25 7.95
C GLY A 20 12.83 0.74 7.65
N VAL A 21 12.34 1.01 6.43
CA VAL A 21 11.04 0.52 5.94
C VAL A 21 10.96 -1.01 6.01
N ALA A 22 12.02 -1.70 5.61
CA ALA A 22 12.09 -3.16 5.69
C ALA A 22 11.96 -3.69 7.12
N LYS A 23 12.60 -3.03 8.10
CA LYS A 23 12.52 -3.40 9.52
C LYS A 23 11.12 -3.17 10.10
N GLU A 24 10.48 -2.05 9.76
CA GLU A 24 9.12 -1.75 10.22
C GLU A 24 8.08 -2.73 9.66
N LEU A 25 8.27 -3.19 8.43
CA LEU A 25 7.36 -4.12 7.78
C LEU A 25 7.59 -5.58 8.17
N ALA A 26 8.80 -5.95 8.60
CA ALA A 26 9.20 -7.32 8.91
C ALA A 26 8.22 -8.10 9.82
N PRO A 27 7.61 -7.52 10.87
CA PRO A 27 6.65 -8.22 11.72
C PRO A 27 5.34 -8.62 11.03
N PHE A 28 4.98 -7.98 9.91
CA PHE A 28 3.66 -8.10 9.29
C PHE A 28 3.65 -8.97 8.02
N ILE A 29 4.81 -9.15 7.39
CA ILE A 29 4.97 -9.72 6.05
C ILE A 29 5.60 -11.11 6.13
N GLN A 30 5.00 -12.11 5.49
CA GLN A 30 5.60 -13.45 5.44
C GLN A 30 6.88 -13.36 4.59
N GLY A 31 8.03 -13.64 5.19
CA GLY A 31 9.27 -13.83 4.42
C GLY A 31 9.79 -12.57 3.71
N ALA A 32 10.07 -11.49 4.47
CA ALA A 32 10.80 -10.31 4.00
C ALA A 32 12.13 -10.59 3.24
N ARG A 33 12.58 -11.85 3.21
CA ARG A 33 13.79 -12.31 2.52
C ARG A 33 13.67 -12.42 0.99
N ASN A 34 12.47 -12.53 0.40
CA ASN A 34 12.32 -12.78 -1.06
C ASN A 34 11.53 -11.71 -1.83
N TRP A 35 11.51 -10.47 -1.35
CA TRP A 35 10.78 -9.36 -1.99
C TRP A 35 11.16 -9.17 -3.45
N MET A 36 12.41 -9.44 -3.86
CA MET A 36 12.82 -9.40 -5.26
C MET A 36 11.97 -10.27 -6.19
N ARG A 37 11.47 -11.42 -5.72
CA ARG A 37 10.59 -12.28 -6.51
C ARG A 37 9.14 -11.80 -6.53
N ASP A 38 8.69 -11.13 -5.46
CA ASP A 38 7.38 -10.48 -5.42
C ASP A 38 7.34 -9.18 -6.25
N LEU A 39 8.50 -8.59 -6.54
CA LEU A 39 8.66 -7.39 -7.37
C LEU A 39 8.53 -7.68 -8.86
N ASP A 40 9.05 -8.81 -9.34
CA ASP A 40 9.16 -9.10 -10.78
C ASP A 40 7.78 -9.20 -11.47
N ASP A 41 6.80 -9.83 -10.80
CA ASP A 41 5.49 -10.12 -11.40
C ASP A 41 4.39 -9.10 -11.08
N ARG A 42 4.68 -8.06 -10.29
CA ARG A 42 3.63 -7.14 -9.78
C ARG A 42 3.78 -5.72 -10.30
N ARG A 43 2.65 -5.11 -10.68
CA ARG A 43 2.53 -3.67 -10.94
C ARG A 43 2.27 -2.92 -9.64
N TRP A 44 2.79 -1.70 -9.53
CA TRP A 44 2.74 -0.87 -8.33
C TRP A 44 2.12 0.47 -8.67
N ALA A 45 1.39 1.08 -7.72
CA ALA A 45 1.05 2.49 -7.84
C ALA A 45 2.20 3.31 -7.28
N LEU A 46 2.86 4.10 -8.13
CA LEU A 46 4.07 4.84 -7.81
C LEU A 46 3.88 6.33 -8.08
N ASP A 47 4.32 7.17 -7.14
CA ASP A 47 4.59 8.59 -7.38
C ASP A 47 6.04 8.88 -6.96
N PRO A 48 7.00 8.80 -7.91
CA PRO A 48 8.41 9.05 -7.64
C PRO A 48 8.68 10.48 -7.14
N SER A 49 7.89 11.46 -7.60
CA SER A 49 8.06 12.87 -7.21
C SER A 49 7.77 13.09 -5.72
N ARG A 50 6.86 12.28 -5.16
CA ARG A 50 6.54 12.27 -3.74
C ARG A 50 7.29 11.20 -2.96
N LYS A 51 8.11 10.35 -3.59
CA LYS A 51 8.68 9.13 -2.99
C LYS A 51 7.59 8.28 -2.32
N ALA A 52 6.47 8.11 -3.02
CA ALA A 52 5.29 7.40 -2.53
C ALA A 52 5.01 6.16 -3.37
N PHE A 53 4.59 5.07 -2.71
CA PHE A 53 4.20 3.85 -3.39
C PHE A 53 3.17 3.05 -2.61
N LEU A 54 2.35 2.29 -3.35
CA LEU A 54 1.42 1.31 -2.81
C LEU A 54 1.74 -0.07 -3.39
N LEU A 55 1.99 -1.03 -2.49
CA LEU A 55 2.25 -2.44 -2.81
C LEU A 55 1.20 -3.34 -2.18
N ARG A 56 0.65 -4.28 -2.95
CA ARG A 56 -0.07 -5.43 -2.38
C ARG A 56 0.88 -6.33 -1.60
N THR A 57 0.64 -6.46 -0.30
CA THR A 57 1.53 -7.11 0.66
C THR A 57 0.87 -8.36 1.23
N PRO A 58 1.42 -9.57 1.01
CA PRO A 58 0.92 -10.78 1.65
C PRO A 58 1.27 -10.75 3.15
N MET A 59 0.27 -10.85 4.02
CA MET A 59 0.48 -10.86 5.48
C MET A 59 0.85 -12.26 5.99
N ALA A 60 1.69 -12.31 7.02
CA ALA A 60 2.32 -13.55 7.49
C ALA A 60 1.37 -14.60 8.07
N ASP A 61 0.30 -14.17 8.75
CA ASP A 61 -0.54 -15.07 9.56
C ASP A 61 -2.04 -14.96 9.25
N ARG A 62 -2.43 -14.28 8.17
CA ARG A 62 -3.85 -14.12 7.83
C ARG A 62 -4.19 -14.90 6.57
N MET A 63 -4.76 -16.10 6.80
CA MET A 63 -5.48 -16.90 5.79
C MET A 63 -6.78 -16.23 5.32
N ASP A 64 -7.19 -15.12 5.94
CA ASP A 64 -8.36 -14.38 5.51
C ASP A 64 -8.12 -13.70 4.17
N SER A 65 -9.07 -13.88 3.26
CA SER A 65 -9.16 -13.36 1.88
C SER A 65 -9.09 -11.83 1.72
N CYS A 66 -8.73 -11.11 2.78
CA CYS A 66 -8.58 -9.66 2.79
C CYS A 66 -7.25 -9.23 2.17
N LEU A 67 -7.33 -8.45 1.10
CA LEU A 67 -6.16 -7.85 0.46
C LEU A 67 -5.50 -6.83 1.42
N SER A 68 -4.21 -7.02 1.69
CA SER A 68 -3.41 -6.07 2.46
C SER A 68 -2.47 -5.29 1.55
N TYR A 69 -2.22 -4.04 1.91
CA TYR A 69 -1.36 -3.14 1.17
C TYR A 69 -0.41 -2.41 2.10
N SER A 70 0.84 -2.25 1.66
CA SER A 70 1.81 -1.34 2.26
C SER A 70 1.81 -0.07 1.43
N PHE A 71 1.45 1.04 2.06
CA PHE A 71 1.71 2.36 1.53
C PHE A 71 2.93 2.93 2.22
N VAL A 72 3.83 3.52 1.45
CA VAL A 72 5.02 4.15 2.02
C VAL A 72 5.21 5.49 1.34
N TRP A 73 5.58 6.47 2.14
CA TRP A 73 5.77 7.84 1.70
C TRP A 73 6.89 8.51 2.49
N ASN A 74 7.94 8.95 1.78
CA ASN A 74 9.10 9.59 2.41
C ASN A 74 9.71 8.76 3.56
N GLY A 75 9.73 7.43 3.39
CA GLY A 75 10.26 6.49 4.38
C GLY A 75 9.32 6.17 5.55
N GLN A 76 8.16 6.81 5.64
CA GLN A 76 7.08 6.44 6.56
C GLN A 76 6.19 5.38 5.93
N VAL A 77 5.66 4.47 6.74
CA VAL A 77 4.89 3.31 6.30
C VAL A 77 3.50 3.35 6.92
N VAL A 78 2.48 3.01 6.14
CA VAL A 78 1.16 2.60 6.64
C VAL A 78 0.78 1.28 6.02
N LEU A 79 0.36 0.35 6.88
CA LEU A 79 -0.25 -0.90 6.47
C LEU A 79 -1.76 -0.78 6.55
N ILE A 80 -2.42 -1.13 5.46
CA ILE A 80 -3.87 -1.18 5.39
C ILE A 80 -4.36 -2.56 4.99
N GLN A 81 -5.48 -2.96 5.58
CA GLN A 81 -6.20 -4.18 5.23
C GLN A 81 -7.56 -3.82 4.64
N GLN A 82 -7.88 -4.38 3.48
CA GLN A 82 -9.19 -4.22 2.87
C GLN A 82 -10.26 -5.00 3.65
N MET A 83 -11.26 -4.29 4.16
CA MET A 83 -12.40 -4.85 4.91
C MET A 83 -13.68 -4.95 4.06
N GLY A 84 -13.72 -4.30 2.90
CA GLY A 84 -14.88 -4.29 2.02
C GLY A 84 -14.62 -3.54 0.71
N LEU A 85 -15.69 -3.20 -0.01
CA LEU A 85 -15.61 -2.35 -1.19
C LEU A 85 -15.15 -0.94 -0.75
N SER A 86 -13.96 -0.51 -1.18
CA SER A 86 -13.32 0.76 -0.80
C SER A 86 -13.14 1.06 0.70
N ARG A 87 -13.40 0.11 1.60
CA ARG A 87 -13.19 0.26 3.04
C ARG A 87 -11.90 -0.43 3.49
N TYR A 88 -11.06 0.30 4.21
CA TYR A 88 -9.75 -0.15 4.65
C TYR A 88 -9.54 0.13 6.13
N ARG A 89 -8.95 -0.82 6.83
CA ARG A 89 -8.49 -0.66 8.21
C ARG A 89 -7.00 -0.35 8.21
N ILE A 90 -6.57 0.69 8.93
CA ILE A 90 -5.15 0.87 9.22
C ILE A 90 -4.73 -0.15 10.28
N VAL A 91 -3.76 -1.00 9.93
CA VAL A 91 -3.19 -2.04 10.80
C VAL A 91 -1.95 -1.52 11.50
N HIS A 92 -1.20 -0.66 10.82
CA HIS A 92 0.02 -0.07 11.35
C HIS A 92 0.26 1.27 10.66
N ALA A 93 0.84 2.20 11.40
CA ALA A 93 1.35 3.46 10.88
C ALA A 93 2.67 3.76 11.60
N SER A 94 3.70 4.19 10.85
CA SER A 94 4.91 4.75 11.45
C SER A 94 4.54 5.95 12.33
N PRO A 95 5.34 6.27 13.36
CA PRO A 95 5.09 7.44 14.22
C PRO A 95 5.10 8.75 13.41
N MET A 96 3.95 9.43 13.36
CA MET A 96 3.79 10.70 12.64
C MET A 96 2.71 11.58 13.28
N SER A 97 2.69 12.88 12.94
CA SER A 97 1.62 13.77 13.39
C SER A 97 0.27 13.39 12.76
N PRO A 98 -0.86 13.71 13.40
CA PRO A 98 -2.19 13.49 12.82
C PRO A 98 -2.36 14.15 11.45
N GLU A 99 -1.85 15.38 11.28
CA GLU A 99 -1.87 16.12 10.01
C GLU A 99 -1.14 15.34 8.91
N ARG A 100 0.03 14.78 9.24
CA ARG A 100 0.82 13.98 8.30
C ARG A 100 0.12 12.67 7.95
N LEU A 101 -0.55 12.06 8.90
CA LEU A 101 -1.37 10.88 8.67
C LEU A 101 -2.55 11.19 7.74
N ASP A 102 -3.18 12.35 7.87
CA ASP A 102 -4.28 12.78 7.00
C ASP A 102 -3.82 13.08 5.57
N GLU A 103 -2.69 13.75 5.42
CA GLU A 103 -2.03 13.88 4.11
C GLU A 103 -1.77 12.51 3.50
N MET A 104 -1.31 11.56 4.32
CA MET A 104 -0.96 10.23 3.84
C MET A 104 -2.21 9.43 3.47
N LYS A 105 -3.29 9.57 4.23
CA LYS A 105 -4.62 9.06 3.88
C LYS A 105 -5.05 9.63 2.53
N ALA A 106 -4.89 10.92 2.27
CA ALA A 106 -5.23 11.51 0.97
C ALA A 106 -4.41 10.92 -0.18
N ALA A 107 -3.09 10.78 -0.02
CA ALA A 107 -2.23 10.15 -1.02
C ALA A 107 -2.57 8.67 -1.25
N MET A 108 -2.90 7.93 -0.19
CA MET A 108 -3.39 6.54 -0.28
C MET A 108 -4.70 6.45 -1.07
N ARG A 109 -5.66 7.39 -0.88
CA ARG A 109 -6.90 7.40 -1.68
C ARG A 109 -6.59 7.53 -3.16
N GLU A 110 -5.66 8.41 -3.51
CA GLU A 110 -5.22 8.62 -4.90
C GLU A 110 -4.61 7.33 -5.48
N ALA A 111 -3.68 6.70 -4.75
CA ALA A 111 -3.04 5.47 -5.15
C ALA A 111 -4.03 4.30 -5.29
N LEU A 112 -4.96 4.14 -4.36
CA LEU A 112 -5.96 3.06 -4.36
C LEU A 112 -7.00 3.23 -5.47
N ARG A 113 -7.38 4.48 -5.78
CA ARG A 113 -8.27 4.80 -6.91
C ARG A 113 -7.69 4.34 -8.23
N LEU A 114 -6.38 4.50 -8.41
CA LEU A 114 -5.65 4.09 -9.62
C LEU A 114 -5.29 2.59 -9.60
N GLY A 115 -4.94 2.08 -8.43
CA GLY A 115 -4.43 0.73 -8.23
C GLY A 115 -5.50 -0.36 -8.30
N ARG A 116 -6.73 -0.14 -7.83
CA ARG A 116 -7.69 -1.25 -7.65
C ARG A 116 -8.13 -1.95 -8.94
N GLY A 117 -8.24 -1.24 -10.07
CA GLY A 117 -8.58 -1.86 -11.36
C GLY A 117 -7.47 -2.75 -11.95
N LEU A 118 -6.23 -2.58 -11.47
CA LEU A 118 -5.03 -3.22 -12.05
C LEU A 118 -4.29 -4.13 -11.05
N LEU A 119 -4.39 -3.88 -9.74
CA LEU A 119 -3.74 -4.65 -8.67
C LEU A 119 -4.53 -5.92 -8.28
N ASN A 120 -5.82 -5.97 -8.59
CA ASN A 120 -6.70 -7.07 -8.19
C ASN A 120 -6.89 -8.12 -9.30
N GLY A 121 -6.41 -7.89 -10.52
CA GLY A 121 -6.66 -8.79 -11.67
C GLY A 121 -8.13 -8.90 -12.09
N VAL A 122 -9.02 -8.18 -11.41
CA VAL A 122 -10.45 -8.13 -11.70
C VAL A 122 -10.68 -6.93 -12.62
N ILE A 123 -10.60 -7.17 -13.93
CA ILE A 123 -11.24 -6.31 -14.92
C ILE A 123 -12.74 -6.63 -14.87
N ASP A 124 -13.40 -6.36 -13.74
CA ASP A 124 -14.84 -6.15 -13.82
C ASP A 124 -15.00 -4.83 -14.56
N GLY A 125 -15.89 -4.79 -15.55
CA GLY A 125 -16.15 -3.64 -16.43
C GLY A 125 -16.62 -2.36 -15.72
N ASN A 126 -16.42 -2.25 -14.42
CA ASN A 126 -16.57 -1.04 -13.63
C ASN A 126 -15.41 -0.08 -13.94
N ASN A 127 -15.75 0.97 -14.67
CA ASN A 127 -14.91 2.13 -14.90
C ASN A 127 -14.23 2.56 -13.57
N PRO A 128 -12.89 2.70 -13.50
CA PRO A 128 -12.18 3.18 -12.31
C PRO A 128 -12.71 4.52 -11.77
N LEU A 129 -13.44 5.27 -12.59
CA LEU A 129 -14.12 6.52 -12.24
C LEU A 129 -15.39 6.35 -11.39
N ASN A 130 -15.98 5.15 -11.33
CA ASN A 130 -17.22 4.88 -10.60
C ASN A 130 -16.98 4.23 -9.22
N MET A 131 -15.73 4.05 -8.81
CA MET A 131 -15.44 3.48 -7.49
C MET A 131 -15.56 4.55 -6.39
N PRO A 132 -16.24 4.26 -5.27
CA PRO A 132 -16.26 5.16 -4.13
C PRO A 132 -14.84 5.36 -3.59
N ALA A 133 -14.56 6.56 -3.10
CA ALA A 133 -13.26 6.91 -2.52
C ALA A 133 -12.90 5.97 -1.37
N ALA A 134 -11.60 5.72 -1.17
CA ALA A 134 -11.15 4.88 -0.08
C ALA A 134 -11.48 5.51 1.29
N GLU A 135 -12.18 4.74 2.11
CA GLU A 135 -12.49 5.06 3.50
C GLU A 135 -11.50 4.33 4.40
N PHE A 136 -10.83 5.09 5.28
CA PHE A 136 -9.93 4.53 6.27
C PHE A 136 -10.63 4.56 7.62
N VAL A 137 -10.89 3.37 8.15
CA VAL A 137 -11.26 3.21 9.55
C VAL A 137 -9.99 2.98 10.34
N ASP A 138 -9.84 3.70 11.44
CA ASP A 138 -8.78 3.39 12.37
C ASP A 138 -9.08 1.98 12.93
N GLY A 139 -8.07 1.10 12.92
CA GLY A 139 -8.14 -0.08 13.76
C GLY A 139 -8.06 0.39 15.21
N ASP A 140 -8.72 -0.31 16.13
CA ASP A 140 -8.42 -0.11 17.54
C ASP A 140 -6.91 -0.33 17.73
N PHE A 141 -6.17 0.76 17.91
CA PHE A 141 -4.75 0.73 18.28
C PHE A 141 -4.66 0.43 19.77
N ASN A 142 -5.16 -0.73 20.20
CA ASN A 142 -5.05 -1.29 21.56
C ASN A 142 -5.30 -2.80 21.43
N SER A 143 -4.42 -3.69 21.84
CA SER A 143 -3.80 -3.76 23.17
C SER A 143 -2.43 -4.44 23.09
#